data_AF-A0A388M0V5-F1
#
_entry.id   AF-A0A388M0V5-F1
#
_cell.length_a   1.000
_cell.length_b   1.000
_cell.length_c   1.000
_cell.angle_alpha   90.00
_cell.angle_beta   90.00
_cell.angle_gamma   90.00
#
_symmetry.space_group_name_H-M   'P 1'
#
loop_
_entity.id
_entity.type
_entity.pdbx_description
1 polymer ?
#
loop_
_entity_poly.entity_id
_entity_poly.type
_entity_poly.pdbx_seq_one_letter_code
_entity_poly.pdbx_strand_id
1 'polypeptide(L)'
;MDHPFDERMMGRQETTRGIIRTCLQKRSGRNNRQAECGGISQQRKLQPMLQPFQTDHTVEEMETVIAELPRLKAPGIDGIPIELYKMLHRFFAPHLASAFNVRELALGVAKVIRRLVARFIWKPRAKDSEGFLSKVAMDTLCFPRHKGGLGLTDPTRRNQAQLCNWIIKIANMKTMEQWVAIAERILMGEWALSRPQDVWACFFIPSFRKRKLKSGFWEPIRRAWNRSPPDQQKSPATQEEVLNQLLFENPAIVDQSNQVLAADGSSGSFGQAWVRRGVVRISDLWSTLLGGWKPLDEVKPLLRGLQRVEEHWGRIISAIPQEWKVILGPEGLDPAGTWYIPKQEREEGTLWKVLEILPSGFRRIERWRCEGPANILSRVEEDTTLLWDNPAQARVLEVRGKKPSALISTWVGRLPLSQLCIDPSAWSWAPKPEDQASLGLGEYSVAAGYQRQLHKLKTPAQVDIPRWQAVWEEDLSNAAPKFEKLWEVLSTLPNGSTPASYGCCH
;
A
#
# COMPACT_ATOMS: atom_id res chain seq x y z
N MET A 1 -10.99 -7.75 -29.60
CA MET A 1 -10.25 -8.98 -29.25
C MET A 1 -9.95 -8.92 -27.76
N ASP A 2 -10.56 -9.80 -26.97
CA ASP A 2 -10.35 -9.82 -25.53
C ASP A 2 -8.93 -10.32 -25.19
N HIS A 3 -8.33 -9.64 -24.22
CA HIS A 3 -6.96 -9.87 -23.79
C HIS A 3 -6.81 -11.27 -23.14
N PRO A 4 -5.75 -12.06 -23.41
CA PRO A 4 -5.50 -13.35 -22.76
C PRO A 4 -5.14 -13.25 -21.25
N PHE A 5 -5.32 -12.07 -20.67
CA PHE A 5 -5.29 -11.77 -19.24
C PHE A 5 -6.48 -10.86 -18.90
N ASP A 6 -7.68 -11.39 -19.11
CA ASP A 6 -8.95 -10.74 -18.79
C ASP A 6 -9.09 -10.47 -17.27
N GLU A 7 -9.86 -9.44 -16.90
CA GLU A 7 -10.03 -8.97 -15.50
C GLU A 7 -10.54 -10.09 -14.57
N ARG A 8 -11.31 -11.05 -15.10
CA ARG A 8 -11.80 -12.22 -14.35
C ARG A 8 -10.67 -13.15 -13.87
N MET A 9 -9.46 -13.08 -14.45
CA MET A 9 -8.27 -13.82 -13.97
C MET A 9 -7.46 -13.07 -12.90
N MET A 10 -7.69 -11.77 -12.68
CA MET A 10 -6.90 -10.97 -11.74
C MET A 10 -7.06 -11.46 -10.30
N GLY A 11 -8.26 -11.84 -9.87
CA GLY A 11 -8.51 -12.38 -8.52
C GLY A 11 -7.75 -13.67 -8.21
N ARG A 12 -7.41 -14.50 -9.21
CA ARG A 12 -6.59 -15.72 -9.02
C ARG A 12 -5.09 -15.43 -8.92
N GLN A 13 -4.63 -14.23 -9.25
CA GLN A 13 -3.21 -13.84 -9.28
C GLN A 13 -2.81 -12.95 -8.09
N GLU A 14 -3.68 -12.79 -7.09
CA GLU A 14 -3.44 -11.93 -5.93
C GLU A 14 -2.49 -12.54 -4.90
N THR A 15 -2.24 -13.86 -4.97
CA THR A 15 -1.32 -14.57 -4.08
C THR A 15 -0.07 -15.04 -4.83
N THR A 16 1.06 -15.19 -4.13
CA THR A 16 2.29 -15.79 -4.67
C THR A 16 2.01 -17.17 -5.26
N ARG A 17 1.16 -17.97 -4.60
CA ARG A 17 0.67 -19.27 -5.09
C ARG A 17 -0.18 -19.12 -6.36
N GLY A 18 -1.02 -18.09 -6.45
CA GLY A 18 -1.80 -17.75 -7.63
C GLY A 18 -0.95 -17.39 -8.84
N ILE A 19 0.13 -16.62 -8.63
CA ILE A 19 1.14 -16.32 -9.66
C ILE A 19 1.80 -17.60 -10.15
N ILE A 20 2.33 -18.43 -9.22
CA ILE A 20 2.99 -19.71 -9.55
C ILE A 20 2.01 -20.65 -10.28
N ARG A 21 0.78 -20.79 -9.77
CA ARG A 21 -0.26 -21.66 -10.36
C ARG A 21 -0.68 -21.17 -11.74
N THR A 22 -0.76 -19.86 -11.98
CA THR A 22 -1.05 -19.32 -13.32
C THR A 22 0.08 -19.62 -14.31
N CYS A 23 1.34 -19.50 -13.88
CA CYS A 23 2.49 -19.89 -14.68
C CYS A 23 2.47 -21.40 -15.02
N LEU A 24 2.01 -22.24 -14.10
CA LEU A 24 1.92 -23.70 -14.29
C LEU A 24 0.68 -24.16 -15.08
N GLN A 25 -0.50 -23.58 -14.86
CA GLN A 25 -1.75 -23.97 -15.52
C GLN A 25 -1.76 -23.66 -17.02
N LYS A 26 -1.14 -22.54 -17.46
CA LYS A 26 -1.00 -22.24 -18.89
C LYS A 26 -0.18 -23.30 -19.65
N ARG A 27 0.66 -24.08 -18.96
CA ARG A 27 1.40 -25.22 -19.52
C ARG A 27 0.50 -26.44 -19.76
N SER A 28 -0.48 -26.67 -18.88
CA SER A 28 -1.38 -27.83 -18.98
C SER A 28 -2.46 -27.63 -20.07
N GLY A 29 -2.96 -26.41 -20.25
CA GLY A 29 -4.05 -26.12 -21.20
C GLY A 29 -3.68 -26.25 -22.68
N ARG A 30 -2.39 -26.18 -23.05
CA ARG A 30 -1.93 -26.38 -24.44
C ARG A 30 -1.64 -27.84 -24.81
N ASN A 31 -1.60 -28.75 -23.83
CA ASN A 31 -1.30 -30.17 -24.07
C ASN A 31 -2.55 -31.04 -24.26
N ASN A 32 -3.76 -30.49 -24.16
CA ASN A 32 -5.02 -31.27 -24.29
C ASN A 32 -5.43 -31.63 -25.73
N ARG A 33 -4.50 -31.54 -26.70
CA ARG A 33 -4.74 -32.06 -28.06
C ARG A 33 -3.80 -33.18 -28.49
N GLN A 34 -2.85 -33.61 -27.64
CA GLN A 34 -2.04 -34.80 -27.89
C GLN A 34 -1.34 -35.25 -26.60
N ALA A 35 -1.59 -36.51 -26.21
CA ALA A 35 -0.95 -37.30 -25.14
C ALA A 35 -1.55 -37.24 -23.71
N GLU A 36 -2.49 -38.17 -23.47
CA GLU A 36 -2.54 -38.90 -22.20
C GLU A 36 -1.21 -39.66 -22.00
N CYS A 37 -0.75 -39.77 -20.75
CA CYS A 37 0.46 -40.47 -20.23
C CYS A 37 1.68 -39.64 -19.74
N GLY A 38 1.73 -38.30 -19.84
CA GLY A 38 2.93 -37.54 -19.42
C GLY A 38 2.79 -36.52 -18.27
N GLY A 39 1.59 -36.08 -17.92
CA GLY A 39 1.38 -34.84 -17.15
C GLY A 39 1.74 -34.91 -15.65
N ILE A 40 1.57 -36.08 -15.01
CA ILE A 40 1.67 -36.23 -13.54
C ILE A 40 3.14 -36.15 -13.05
N SER A 41 4.12 -36.47 -13.91
CA SER A 41 5.54 -36.52 -13.50
C SER A 41 6.19 -35.14 -13.31
N GLN A 42 5.73 -34.09 -14.00
CA GLN A 42 6.38 -32.77 -13.95
C GLN A 42 6.04 -31.98 -12.67
N GLN A 43 4.84 -32.17 -12.13
CA GLN A 43 4.41 -31.55 -10.88
C GLN A 43 5.22 -32.10 -9.68
N ARG A 44 5.57 -33.40 -9.72
CA ARG A 44 6.42 -34.08 -8.72
C ARG A 44 7.88 -33.64 -8.73
N LYS A 45 8.43 -33.16 -9.85
CA LYS A 45 9.85 -32.73 -9.94
C LYS A 45 10.09 -31.27 -9.55
N LEU A 46 9.08 -30.41 -9.68
CA LEU A 46 9.14 -29.03 -9.18
C LEU A 46 8.82 -28.93 -7.68
N GLN A 47 8.11 -29.93 -7.13
CA GLN A 47 7.74 -30.01 -5.72
C GLN A 47 8.95 -29.91 -4.75
N PRO A 48 10.06 -30.65 -4.93
CA PRO A 48 11.21 -30.59 -4.04
C PRO A 48 12.01 -29.28 -4.14
N MET A 49 12.05 -28.64 -5.31
CA MET A 49 12.68 -27.31 -5.45
C MET A 49 11.81 -26.18 -4.91
N LEU A 50 10.50 -26.41 -4.79
CA LEU A 50 9.55 -25.51 -4.13
C LEU A 50 9.42 -25.80 -2.62
N GLN A 51 9.85 -26.96 -2.12
CA GLN A 51 9.75 -27.37 -0.71
C GLN A 51 10.41 -26.41 0.30
N PRO A 52 11.60 -25.82 0.06
CA PRO A 52 12.17 -24.81 0.97
C PRO A 52 11.35 -23.51 1.04
N PHE A 53 10.42 -23.33 0.10
CA PHE A 53 9.51 -22.19 0.00
C PHE A 53 8.06 -22.59 0.37
N GLN A 54 7.88 -23.81 0.87
CA GLN A 54 6.64 -24.34 1.43
C GLN A 54 6.60 -24.32 2.96
N THR A 55 7.57 -23.71 3.64
CA THR A 55 7.25 -23.22 4.99
C THR A 55 6.41 -21.96 4.83
N ASP A 56 5.26 -22.04 4.14
CA ASP A 56 4.13 -21.14 4.37
C ASP A 56 3.97 -20.94 5.89
N HIS A 57 3.33 -19.87 6.35
CA HIS A 57 2.96 -19.90 7.76
C HIS A 57 2.13 -21.14 7.96
N THR A 58 2.71 -22.13 8.64
CA THR A 58 2.08 -23.42 8.66
C THR A 58 0.83 -23.27 9.50
N VAL A 59 -0.13 -24.15 9.29
CA VAL A 59 -1.32 -24.13 10.14
C VAL A 59 -0.84 -24.20 11.60
N GLU A 60 0.19 -24.99 11.88
CA GLU A 60 0.82 -25.13 13.19
C GLU A 60 1.49 -23.85 13.72
N GLU A 61 2.16 -23.03 12.88
CA GLU A 61 2.70 -21.73 13.31
C GLU A 61 1.58 -20.75 13.70
N MET A 62 0.51 -20.69 12.89
CA MET A 62 -0.66 -19.85 13.18
C MET A 62 -1.40 -20.35 14.42
N GLU A 63 -1.50 -21.66 14.60
CA GLU A 63 -2.02 -22.28 15.81
C GLU A 63 -1.18 -21.92 17.04
N THR A 64 0.15 -21.89 16.92
CA THR A 64 1.05 -21.47 18.00
C THR A 64 0.83 -20.01 18.38
N VAL A 65 0.76 -19.12 17.38
CA VAL A 65 0.47 -17.69 17.60
C VAL A 65 -0.89 -17.49 18.27
N ILE A 66 -1.92 -18.22 17.84
CA ILE A 66 -3.25 -18.19 18.45
C ILE A 66 -3.20 -18.71 19.90
N ALA A 67 -2.44 -19.78 20.16
CA ALA A 67 -2.30 -20.37 21.48
C ALA A 67 -1.59 -19.43 22.47
N GLU A 68 -0.61 -18.65 22.00
CA GLU A 68 0.16 -17.67 22.76
C GLU A 68 -0.59 -16.35 23.04
N LEU A 69 -1.78 -16.16 22.45
CA LEU A 69 -2.63 -15.01 22.78
C LEU A 69 -2.93 -14.98 24.29
N PRO A 70 -2.92 -13.83 24.99
CA PRO A 70 -3.14 -13.79 26.43
C PRO A 70 -4.60 -14.13 26.77
N ARG A 71 -4.81 -15.02 27.75
CA ARG A 71 -6.14 -15.37 28.26
C ARG A 71 -6.82 -14.16 28.93
N LEU A 72 -8.14 -14.18 29.01
CA LEU A 72 -8.96 -13.19 29.78
C LEU A 72 -8.85 -11.73 29.31
N LYS A 73 -8.43 -11.45 28.07
CA LYS A 73 -8.63 -10.13 27.48
C LYS A 73 -10.07 -9.99 26.97
N ALA A 74 -10.58 -8.76 27.01
CA ALA A 74 -11.86 -8.39 26.41
C ALA A 74 -11.95 -8.96 24.97
N PRO A 75 -13.13 -9.41 24.53
CA PRO A 75 -13.33 -9.84 23.15
C PRO A 75 -12.79 -8.78 22.20
N GLY A 76 -12.27 -9.22 21.05
CA GLY A 76 -11.87 -8.28 20.02
C GLY A 76 -13.06 -7.41 19.58
N ILE A 77 -12.82 -6.43 18.71
CA ILE A 77 -13.88 -5.57 18.15
C ILE A 77 -14.94 -6.41 17.40
N ASP A 78 -14.61 -7.66 17.06
CA ASP A 78 -15.51 -8.67 16.48
C ASP A 78 -16.50 -9.30 17.49
N GLY A 79 -16.39 -8.98 18.78
CA GLY A 79 -17.18 -9.60 19.84
C GLY A 79 -16.80 -11.07 20.10
N ILE A 80 -15.76 -11.59 19.43
CA ILE A 80 -15.33 -12.98 19.58
C ILE A 80 -14.32 -13.05 20.74
N PRO A 81 -14.61 -13.81 21.80
CA PRO A 81 -13.66 -13.98 22.89
C PRO A 81 -12.35 -14.59 22.39
N ILE A 82 -11.22 -14.15 22.94
CA ILE A 82 -9.91 -14.71 22.60
C ILE A 82 -9.83 -16.22 22.85
N GLU A 83 -10.64 -16.71 23.79
CA GLU A 83 -10.81 -18.14 24.06
C GLU A 83 -11.48 -18.88 22.91
N LEU A 84 -12.32 -18.23 22.09
CA LEU A 84 -12.89 -18.85 20.89
C LEU A 84 -11.84 -18.98 19.78
N TYR A 85 -10.95 -18.00 19.61
CA TYR A 85 -9.79 -18.16 18.72
C TYR A 85 -8.93 -19.34 19.14
N LYS A 86 -8.63 -19.44 20.44
CA LYS A 86 -7.89 -20.58 21.00
C LYS A 86 -8.63 -21.90 20.88
N MET A 87 -9.94 -21.92 21.10
CA MET A 87 -10.76 -23.12 20.98
C MET A 87 -10.85 -23.59 19.53
N LEU A 88 -10.99 -22.66 18.58
CA LEU A 88 -11.16 -22.91 17.16
C LEU A 88 -9.90 -22.61 16.34
N HIS A 89 -8.71 -22.70 16.95
CA HIS A 89 -7.43 -22.40 16.29
C HIS A 89 -7.25 -23.19 14.98
N ARG A 90 -7.65 -24.47 14.97
CA ARG A 90 -7.62 -25.34 13.78
C ARG A 90 -8.50 -24.84 12.63
N PHE A 91 -9.56 -24.09 12.93
CA PHE A 91 -10.46 -23.51 11.92
C PHE A 91 -9.87 -22.22 11.35
N PHE A 92 -9.37 -21.33 12.21
CA PHE A 92 -8.84 -20.03 11.80
C PHE A 92 -7.44 -20.12 11.18
N ALA A 93 -6.58 -21.01 11.68
CA ALA A 93 -5.19 -21.11 11.27
C ALA A 93 -4.97 -21.34 9.75
N PRO A 94 -5.73 -22.20 9.04
CA PRO A 94 -5.60 -22.34 7.58
C PRO A 94 -5.97 -21.08 6.81
N HIS A 95 -6.95 -20.32 7.31
CA HIS A 95 -7.44 -19.10 6.66
C HIS A 95 -6.44 -17.96 6.85
N LEU A 96 -5.91 -17.83 8.07
CA LEU A 96 -4.84 -16.90 8.39
C LEU A 96 -3.56 -17.25 7.62
N ALA A 97 -3.14 -18.53 7.62
CA ALA A 97 -2.02 -19.00 6.83
C ALA A 97 -2.16 -18.63 5.35
N SER A 98 -3.32 -18.92 4.75
CA SER A 98 -3.60 -18.55 3.35
C SER A 98 -3.57 -17.04 3.12
N ALA A 99 -4.10 -16.24 4.05
CA ALA A 99 -4.09 -14.78 3.96
C ALA A 99 -2.67 -14.20 4.07
N PHE A 100 -1.81 -14.78 4.90
CA PHE A 100 -0.43 -14.31 5.15
C PHE A 100 0.62 -14.86 4.17
N ASN A 101 0.26 -15.72 3.22
CA ASN A 101 1.22 -16.34 2.28
C ASN A 101 1.68 -15.43 1.11
N VAL A 102 1.52 -14.10 1.23
CA VAL A 102 2.23 -13.14 0.36
C VAL A 102 3.61 -12.87 0.97
N ARG A 103 4.58 -13.71 0.63
CA ARG A 103 5.99 -13.55 1.05
C ARG A 103 6.83 -12.87 -0.01
N GLU A 104 7.94 -12.25 0.39
CA GLU A 104 8.94 -11.82 -0.58
C GLU A 104 9.43 -13.02 -1.37
N LEU A 105 9.40 -12.91 -2.70
CA LEU A 105 10.01 -13.91 -3.57
C LEU A 105 11.52 -13.96 -3.30
N ALA A 106 11.98 -15.06 -2.72
CA ALA A 106 13.40 -15.34 -2.57
C ALA A 106 14.11 -15.27 -3.93
N LEU A 107 15.35 -14.78 -3.94
CA LEU A 107 16.14 -14.60 -5.17
C LEU A 107 16.27 -15.89 -5.99
N GLY A 108 16.42 -17.04 -5.33
CA GLY A 108 16.47 -18.35 -5.98
C GLY A 108 15.17 -18.70 -6.71
N VAL A 109 14.02 -18.47 -6.10
CA VAL A 109 12.69 -18.69 -6.70
C VAL A 109 12.48 -17.76 -7.89
N ALA A 110 12.81 -16.48 -7.73
CA ALA A 110 12.72 -15.51 -8.81
C ALA A 110 13.58 -15.95 -10.01
N LYS A 111 14.80 -16.43 -9.77
CA LYS A 111 15.68 -16.98 -10.82
C LYS A 111 15.06 -18.20 -11.51
N VAL A 112 14.46 -19.13 -10.76
CA VAL A 112 13.76 -20.29 -11.33
C VAL A 112 12.57 -19.87 -12.18
N ILE A 113 11.73 -18.94 -11.70
CA ILE A 113 10.58 -18.43 -12.47
C ILE A 113 11.04 -17.74 -13.75
N ARG A 114 12.03 -16.85 -13.66
CA ARG A 114 12.61 -16.18 -14.85
C ARG A 114 13.17 -17.21 -15.83
N ARG A 115 13.83 -18.26 -15.35
CA ARG A 115 14.32 -19.37 -16.19
C ARG A 115 13.17 -20.12 -16.86
N LEU A 116 12.08 -20.40 -16.14
CA LEU A 116 10.89 -21.06 -16.71
C LEU A 116 10.22 -20.20 -17.80
N VAL A 117 10.07 -18.90 -17.55
CA VAL A 117 9.52 -17.95 -18.53
C VAL A 117 10.41 -17.88 -19.76
N ALA A 118 11.73 -17.72 -19.58
CA ALA A 118 12.66 -17.68 -20.69
C ALA A 118 12.66 -18.98 -21.50
N ARG A 119 12.59 -20.15 -20.86
CA ARG A 119 12.44 -21.43 -21.56
C ARG A 119 11.15 -21.48 -22.38
N PHE A 120 10.03 -21.06 -21.80
CA PHE A 120 8.75 -21.05 -22.48
C PHE A 120 8.77 -20.19 -23.75
N ILE A 121 9.46 -19.05 -23.70
CA ILE A 121 9.59 -18.12 -24.84
C ILE A 121 10.55 -18.67 -25.89
N TRP A 122 11.75 -19.13 -25.49
CA TRP A 122 12.83 -19.43 -26.43
C TRP A 122 12.88 -20.89 -26.88
N LYS A 123 12.44 -21.83 -26.05
CA LYS A 123 12.50 -23.27 -26.35
C LYS A 123 11.35 -24.01 -25.64
N PRO A 124 10.08 -23.78 -26.04
CA PRO A 124 8.90 -24.29 -25.33
C PRO A 124 8.84 -25.82 -25.24
N ARG A 125 9.52 -26.53 -26.15
CA ARG A 125 9.58 -28.00 -26.21
C ARG A 125 10.82 -28.59 -25.51
N ALA A 126 11.71 -27.77 -24.95
CA ALA A 126 12.90 -28.25 -24.25
C ALA A 126 12.52 -29.08 -23.01
N LYS A 127 13.21 -30.21 -22.82
CA LYS A 127 13.17 -30.98 -21.57
C LYS A 127 13.83 -30.20 -20.43
N ASP A 128 13.57 -30.58 -19.17
CA ASP A 128 14.16 -29.91 -17.99
C ASP A 128 15.70 -30.02 -17.94
N SER A 129 16.26 -31.07 -18.53
CA SER A 129 17.71 -31.29 -18.65
C SER A 129 18.35 -30.51 -19.80
N GLU A 130 17.56 -29.97 -20.73
CA GLU A 130 18.10 -29.26 -21.88
C GLU A 130 18.41 -27.81 -21.50
N GLY A 131 19.65 -27.39 -21.76
CA GLY A 131 20.03 -25.97 -21.75
C GLY A 131 19.22 -25.17 -22.77
N PHE A 132 19.00 -23.90 -22.46
CA PHE A 132 18.52 -22.91 -23.41
C PHE A 132 19.26 -21.60 -23.14
N LEU A 133 19.53 -20.84 -24.19
CA LEU A 133 20.12 -19.51 -24.09
C LEU A 133 18.98 -18.48 -24.20
N SER A 134 18.83 -17.62 -23.18
CA SER A 134 17.90 -16.50 -23.29
C SER A 134 18.52 -15.46 -24.21
N LYS A 135 17.90 -15.21 -25.37
CA LYS A 135 18.40 -14.22 -26.33
C LYS A 135 18.22 -12.78 -25.83
N VAL A 136 17.27 -12.56 -24.94
CA VAL A 136 16.90 -11.24 -24.42
C VAL A 136 16.85 -11.26 -22.89
N ALA A 137 17.22 -10.14 -22.26
CA ALA A 137 17.13 -9.97 -20.81
C ALA A 137 15.66 -10.04 -20.34
N MET A 138 15.41 -10.58 -19.16
CA MET A 138 14.07 -10.52 -18.56
C MET A 138 13.60 -9.06 -18.40
N ASP A 139 14.50 -8.15 -18.03
CA ASP A 139 14.16 -6.73 -17.89
C ASP A 139 13.67 -6.13 -19.21
N THR A 140 14.33 -6.46 -20.33
CA THR A 140 13.92 -6.01 -21.66
C THR A 140 12.54 -6.58 -22.04
N LEU A 141 12.28 -7.85 -21.74
CA LEU A 141 10.98 -8.48 -22.01
C LEU A 141 9.81 -7.86 -21.22
N CYS A 142 10.10 -7.25 -20.07
CA CYS A 142 9.11 -6.62 -19.21
C CYS A 142 8.72 -5.20 -19.62
N PHE A 143 9.45 -4.56 -20.55
CA PHE A 143 9.03 -3.25 -21.05
C PHE A 143 7.70 -3.32 -21.82
N PRO A 144 6.95 -2.21 -21.87
CA PRO A 144 5.82 -2.08 -22.78
C PRO A 144 6.22 -2.39 -24.23
N ARG A 145 5.29 -2.93 -25.01
CA ARG A 145 5.53 -3.28 -26.42
C ARG A 145 5.94 -2.08 -27.26
N HIS A 146 5.35 -0.92 -27.01
CA HIS A 146 5.72 0.33 -27.69
C HIS A 146 7.12 0.84 -27.32
N LYS A 147 7.72 0.38 -26.21
CA LYS A 147 9.06 0.81 -25.78
C LYS A 147 10.18 -0.15 -26.13
N GLY A 148 9.93 -1.45 -26.23
CA GLY A 148 11.06 -2.39 -26.31
C GLY A 148 10.75 -3.84 -26.06
N GLY A 149 9.63 -4.09 -25.37
CA GLY A 149 9.44 -5.35 -24.67
C GLY A 149 8.29 -6.18 -25.19
N LEU A 150 7.99 -7.24 -24.45
CA LEU A 150 6.82 -8.09 -24.68
C LEU A 150 5.66 -7.76 -23.76
N GLY A 151 5.83 -6.76 -22.86
CA GLY A 151 4.86 -6.43 -21.82
C GLY A 151 4.72 -7.53 -20.76
N LEU A 152 5.77 -8.33 -20.55
CA LEU A 152 5.73 -9.37 -19.52
C LEU A 152 5.72 -8.75 -18.13
N THR A 153 5.07 -9.45 -17.20
CA THR A 153 5.09 -9.04 -15.79
C THR A 153 6.33 -9.61 -15.10
N ASP A 154 7.17 -8.73 -14.54
CA ASP A 154 8.26 -9.17 -13.67
C ASP A 154 7.67 -9.69 -12.34
N PRO A 155 7.88 -10.97 -12.00
CA PRO A 155 7.28 -11.57 -10.81
C PRO A 155 7.80 -10.96 -9.51
N THR A 156 9.05 -10.50 -9.48
CA THR A 156 9.66 -9.87 -8.29
C THR A 156 9.03 -8.49 -8.07
N ARG A 157 8.90 -7.66 -9.10
CA ARG A 157 8.28 -6.33 -8.97
C ARG A 157 6.80 -6.42 -8.60
N ARG A 158 6.06 -7.35 -9.22
CA ARG A 158 4.65 -7.57 -8.87
C ARG A 158 4.52 -8.00 -7.41
N ASN A 159 5.38 -8.88 -6.94
CA ASN A 159 5.41 -9.30 -5.54
C ASN A 159 5.74 -8.13 -4.60
N GLN A 160 6.69 -7.25 -4.95
CA GLN A 160 6.95 -6.05 -4.16
C GLN A 160 5.73 -5.11 -4.10
N ALA A 161 5.02 -4.92 -5.21
CA ALA A 161 3.78 -4.15 -5.22
C ALA A 161 2.67 -4.81 -4.36
N GLN A 162 2.58 -6.14 -4.38
CA GLN A 162 1.68 -6.89 -3.48
C GLN A 162 2.04 -6.73 -2.01
N LEU A 163 3.34 -6.71 -1.68
CA LEU A 163 3.80 -6.47 -0.31
C LEU A 163 3.45 -5.06 0.16
N CYS A 164 3.66 -4.03 -0.67
CA CYS A 164 3.22 -2.67 -0.35
C CYS A 164 1.71 -2.58 -0.12
N ASN A 165 0.92 -3.38 -0.85
CA ASN A 165 -0.54 -3.37 -0.77
C ASN A 165 -1.08 -3.70 0.63
N TRP A 166 -0.30 -4.33 1.52
CA TRP A 166 -0.72 -4.53 2.91
C TRP A 166 -0.95 -3.22 3.66
N ILE A 167 -0.05 -2.24 3.51
CA ILE A 167 -0.20 -0.91 4.13
C ILE A 167 -1.40 -0.17 3.51
N ILE A 168 -1.61 -0.36 2.21
CA ILE A 168 -2.75 0.22 1.48
C ILE A 168 -4.08 -0.37 1.95
N LYS A 169 -4.13 -1.68 2.19
CA LYS A 169 -5.32 -2.34 2.75
C LYS A 169 -5.71 -1.75 4.10
N ILE A 170 -4.73 -1.40 4.94
CA ILE A 170 -4.99 -0.74 6.23
C ILE A 170 -5.56 0.66 6.03
N ALA A 171 -4.98 1.43 5.11
CA ALA A 171 -5.47 2.78 4.81
C ALA A 171 -6.88 2.81 4.20
N ASN A 172 -7.23 1.79 3.40
CA ASN A 172 -8.51 1.69 2.68
C ASN A 172 -9.50 0.73 3.36
N MET A 173 -9.22 0.31 4.58
CA MET A 173 -10.01 -0.69 5.27
C MET A 173 -11.44 -0.17 5.53
N LYS A 174 -12.44 -1.01 5.26
CA LYS A 174 -13.86 -0.65 5.45
C LYS A 174 -14.33 -0.89 6.88
N THR A 175 -13.77 -1.92 7.51
CA THR A 175 -14.08 -2.37 8.86
C THR A 175 -12.80 -2.93 9.46
N MET A 176 -12.49 -2.61 10.71
CA MET A 176 -11.25 -3.08 11.35
C MET A 176 -11.16 -4.61 11.34
N GLU A 177 -10.19 -5.15 10.60
CA GLU A 177 -9.96 -6.59 10.51
C GLU A 177 -9.07 -7.07 11.68
N GLN A 178 -9.33 -8.28 12.20
CA GLN A 178 -8.64 -8.81 13.39
C GLN A 178 -7.11 -8.91 13.23
N TRP A 179 -6.65 -9.21 12.01
CA TRP A 179 -5.21 -9.31 11.75
C TRP A 179 -4.49 -7.97 11.94
N VAL A 180 -5.19 -6.83 11.85
CA VAL A 180 -4.61 -5.51 12.11
C VAL A 180 -4.22 -5.39 13.58
N ALA A 181 -5.06 -5.84 14.51
CA ALA A 181 -4.72 -5.84 15.94
C ALA A 181 -3.52 -6.76 16.26
N ILE A 182 -3.42 -7.90 15.56
CA ILE A 182 -2.26 -8.80 15.66
C ILE A 182 -1.00 -8.10 15.13
N ALA A 183 -1.11 -7.43 13.98
CA ALA A 183 -0.04 -6.67 13.36
C ALA A 183 0.48 -5.56 14.28
N GLU A 184 -0.44 -4.76 14.83
CA GLU A 184 -0.13 -3.70 15.78
C GLU A 184 0.65 -4.22 16.96
N ARG A 185 0.21 -5.33 17.57
CA ARG A 185 0.92 -5.91 18.71
C ARG A 185 2.35 -6.35 18.37
N ILE A 186 2.54 -7.02 17.23
CA ILE A 186 3.86 -7.47 16.79
C ILE A 186 4.77 -6.26 16.57
N LEU A 187 4.32 -5.30 15.76
CA LEU A 187 5.10 -4.12 15.38
C LEU A 187 5.37 -3.20 16.57
N MET A 188 4.40 -3.03 17.48
CA MET A 188 4.54 -2.28 18.73
C MET A 188 5.67 -2.85 19.58
N GLY A 189 5.73 -4.17 19.74
CA GLY A 189 6.82 -4.84 20.45
C GLY A 189 8.19 -4.65 19.78
N GLU A 190 8.25 -4.74 18.45
CA GLU A 190 9.51 -4.61 17.72
C GLU A 190 10.09 -3.19 17.72
N TRP A 191 9.22 -2.18 17.67
CA TRP A 191 9.61 -0.77 17.75
C TRP A 191 9.67 -0.22 19.17
N ALA A 192 9.22 -0.98 20.16
CA ALA A 192 9.07 -0.61 21.57
C ALA A 192 8.16 0.62 21.76
N LEU A 193 7.02 0.60 21.06
CA LEU A 193 5.99 1.63 21.18
C LEU A 193 5.10 1.37 22.39
N SER A 194 4.60 2.45 22.99
CA SER A 194 3.66 2.38 24.12
C SER A 194 2.21 2.14 23.71
N ARG A 195 1.83 2.51 22.47
CA ARG A 195 0.49 2.35 21.93
C ARG A 195 0.50 1.53 20.64
N PRO A 196 -0.48 0.63 20.44
CA PRO A 196 -0.55 -0.22 19.24
C PRO A 196 -0.82 0.57 17.95
N GLN A 197 -1.71 1.57 17.98
CA GLN A 197 -2.10 2.34 16.79
C GLN A 197 -0.97 3.19 16.19
N ASP A 198 0.07 3.50 16.97
CA ASP A 198 1.21 4.32 16.53
C ASP A 198 2.08 3.58 15.50
N VAL A 199 1.97 2.25 15.38
CA VAL A 199 2.76 1.48 14.41
C VAL A 199 2.53 1.95 12.98
N TRP A 200 1.31 2.40 12.67
CA TRP A 200 0.94 2.81 11.32
C TRP A 200 1.59 4.15 10.95
N ALA A 201 1.66 5.07 11.91
CA ALA A 201 2.42 6.31 11.78
C ALA A 201 3.93 6.02 11.55
N CYS A 202 4.50 5.03 12.23
CA CYS A 202 5.91 4.65 12.08
C CYS A 202 6.28 4.17 10.65
N PHE A 203 5.34 3.69 9.83
CA PHE A 203 5.61 3.41 8.41
C PHE A 203 5.83 4.68 7.57
N PHE A 204 5.41 5.84 8.05
CA PHE A 204 5.56 7.14 7.39
C PHE A 204 6.70 7.97 8.00
N ILE A 205 7.26 7.58 9.15
CA ILE A 205 8.46 8.18 9.74
C ILE A 205 9.71 7.47 9.15
N PRO A 206 10.51 8.12 8.28
CA PRO A 206 11.68 7.50 7.65
C PRO A 206 12.62 6.70 8.56
N SER A 207 12.91 7.17 9.78
CA SER A 207 13.82 6.48 10.71
C SER A 207 13.26 5.15 11.21
N PHE A 208 11.97 5.08 11.51
CA PHE A 208 11.31 3.82 11.87
C PHE A 208 11.16 2.92 10.65
N ARG A 209 10.75 3.49 9.52
CA ARG A 209 10.63 2.77 8.25
C ARG A 209 11.93 2.11 7.81
N LYS A 210 13.10 2.70 8.09
CA LYS A 210 14.43 2.14 7.75
C LYS A 210 14.88 1.03 8.71
N ARG A 211 14.41 1.03 9.97
CA ARG A 211 14.81 0.08 11.00
C ARG A 211 14.37 -1.35 10.65
N LYS A 212 15.32 -2.29 10.72
CA LYS A 212 15.06 -3.71 10.44
C LYS A 212 14.11 -4.30 11.48
N LEU A 213 13.14 -5.07 11.01
CA LEU A 213 12.20 -5.84 11.82
C LEU A 213 12.72 -7.27 12.02
N LYS A 214 12.35 -7.88 13.15
CA LYS A 214 12.64 -9.28 13.47
C LYS A 214 11.62 -10.22 12.83
N SER A 215 10.38 -9.77 12.64
CA SER A 215 9.31 -10.53 12.01
C SER A 215 9.66 -10.90 10.57
N GLY A 216 9.61 -12.21 10.27
CA GLY A 216 9.79 -12.72 8.91
C GLY A 216 8.70 -12.29 7.93
N PHE A 217 7.51 -11.91 8.42
CA PHE A 217 6.40 -11.44 7.61
C PHE A 217 6.45 -9.91 7.38
N TRP A 218 6.63 -9.13 8.46
CA TRP A 218 6.60 -7.67 8.37
C TRP A 218 7.87 -7.06 7.79
N GLU A 219 9.03 -7.70 7.93
CA GLU A 219 10.28 -7.20 7.35
C GLU A 219 10.24 -7.10 5.80
N PRO A 220 9.77 -8.11 5.05
CA PRO A 220 9.43 -7.99 3.64
C PRO A 220 8.53 -6.81 3.29
N ILE A 221 7.42 -6.62 4.02
CA ILE A 221 6.45 -5.54 3.77
C ILE A 221 7.10 -4.19 4.00
N ARG A 222 7.80 -4.01 5.13
CA ARG A 222 8.54 -2.79 5.43
C ARG A 222 9.61 -2.50 4.38
N ARG A 223 10.39 -3.49 3.93
CA ARG A 223 11.38 -3.29 2.86
C ARG A 223 10.74 -2.88 1.55
N ALA A 224 9.65 -3.51 1.15
CA ALA A 224 8.90 -3.14 -0.05
C ALA A 224 8.38 -1.70 0.07
N TRP A 225 7.78 -1.35 1.21
CA TRP A 225 7.30 -0.01 1.52
C TRP A 225 8.43 1.03 1.47
N ASN A 226 9.56 0.75 2.11
CA ASN A 226 10.72 1.65 2.12
C ASN A 226 11.37 1.85 0.74
N ARG A 227 11.22 0.89 -0.19
CA ARG A 227 11.71 1.02 -1.57
C ARG A 227 10.85 1.96 -2.41
N SER A 228 9.58 2.15 -2.06
CA SER A 228 8.65 2.97 -2.82
C SER A 228 7.59 3.64 -1.92
N PRO A 229 8.00 4.42 -0.91
CA PRO A 229 7.06 5.11 -0.05
C PRO A 229 6.37 6.25 -0.82
N PRO A 230 5.18 6.69 -0.38
CA PRO A 230 4.65 7.97 -0.84
C PRO A 230 5.63 9.08 -0.43
N ASP A 231 5.86 10.00 -1.35
CA ASP A 231 6.84 11.09 -1.28
C ASP A 231 6.18 12.47 -1.30
N GLN A 232 4.86 12.53 -1.42
CA GLN A 232 4.06 13.74 -1.30
C GLN A 232 3.06 13.60 -0.16
N GLN A 233 3.02 14.62 0.69
CA GLN A 233 2.02 14.77 1.71
C GLN A 233 1.10 15.92 1.32
N LYS A 234 -0.21 15.71 1.38
CA LYS A 234 -1.20 16.76 1.17
C LYS A 234 -1.17 17.71 2.36
N SER A 235 -1.12 19.01 2.10
CA SER A 235 -1.25 20.02 3.17
C SER A 235 -2.60 19.86 3.86
N PRO A 236 -2.63 19.80 5.20
CA PRO A 236 -3.88 19.69 5.94
C PRO A 236 -4.72 20.97 5.74
N ALA A 237 -6.00 20.78 5.51
CA ALA A 237 -6.97 21.86 5.31
C ALA A 237 -7.96 21.99 6.46
N THR A 238 -8.06 20.97 7.31
CA THR A 238 -9.00 20.92 8.44
C THR A 238 -8.29 20.80 9.78
N GLN A 239 -9.00 21.12 10.86
CA GLN A 239 -8.45 20.97 12.22
C GLN A 239 -8.03 19.52 12.49
N GLU A 240 -8.87 18.54 12.16
CA GLU A 240 -8.59 17.12 12.40
C GLU A 240 -7.47 16.57 11.51
N GLU A 241 -7.31 17.11 10.29
CA GLU A 241 -6.17 16.81 9.42
C GLU A 241 -4.85 17.37 9.99
N VAL A 242 -4.86 18.57 10.59
CA VAL A 242 -3.70 19.14 11.29
C VAL A 242 -3.37 18.30 12.53
N LEU A 243 -4.37 17.97 13.34
CA LEU A 243 -4.18 17.16 14.55
C LEU A 243 -3.58 15.78 14.24
N ASN A 244 -3.88 15.21 13.06
CA ASN A 244 -3.33 13.94 12.62
C ASN A 244 -1.92 14.01 12.01
N GLN A 245 -1.33 15.20 11.84
CA GLN A 245 0.03 15.33 11.31
C GLN A 245 1.07 14.74 12.25
N LEU A 246 2.08 14.09 11.66
CA LEU A 246 3.24 13.56 12.38
C LEU A 246 4.09 14.72 12.91
N LEU A 247 4.60 14.59 14.14
CA LEU A 247 5.48 15.57 14.77
C LEU A 247 6.92 15.49 14.29
N PHE A 248 7.40 14.29 13.94
CA PHE A 248 8.79 14.02 13.64
C PHE A 248 8.98 13.60 12.19
N GLU A 249 10.07 14.09 11.59
CA GLU A 249 10.44 13.87 10.18
C GLU A 249 9.33 14.29 9.19
N ASN A 250 8.48 15.22 9.62
CA ASN A 250 7.48 15.88 8.79
C ASN A 250 8.14 17.09 8.11
N PRO A 251 8.21 17.15 6.77
CA PRO A 251 8.85 18.25 6.05
C PRO A 251 8.26 19.65 6.33
N ALA A 252 7.02 19.72 6.79
CA ALA A 252 6.38 20.99 7.16
C ALA A 252 6.72 21.44 8.59
N ILE A 253 7.15 20.54 9.48
CA ILE A 253 7.53 20.86 10.86
C ILE A 253 9.04 20.96 10.95
N VAL A 254 9.53 22.19 10.83
CA VAL A 254 10.95 22.53 10.84
C VAL A 254 11.29 23.43 12.02
N ASP A 255 12.47 23.25 12.59
CA ASP A 255 12.94 24.12 13.67
C ASP A 255 13.42 25.49 13.15
N GLN A 256 13.94 26.31 14.05
CA GLN A 256 14.47 27.65 13.75
C GLN A 256 15.65 27.62 12.76
N SER A 257 16.29 26.48 12.57
CA SER A 257 17.38 26.24 11.61
C SER A 257 16.89 25.62 10.29
N ASN A 258 15.57 25.57 10.08
CA ASN A 258 14.92 24.95 8.93
C ASN A 258 15.25 23.44 8.80
N GLN A 259 15.51 22.77 9.92
CA GLN A 259 15.77 21.33 9.96
C GLN A 259 14.54 20.59 10.50
N VAL A 260 14.24 19.45 9.90
CA VAL A 260 13.15 18.58 10.38
C VAL A 260 13.51 17.98 11.74
N LEU A 261 12.52 17.82 12.61
CA LEU A 261 12.71 17.19 13.91
C LEU A 261 12.95 15.69 13.73
N ALA A 262 14.19 15.23 13.87
CA ALA A 262 14.58 13.85 13.64
C ALA A 262 13.96 12.87 14.68
N ALA A 263 13.53 11.70 14.20
CA ALA A 263 13.13 10.56 15.01
C ALA A 263 14.13 9.39 14.88
N ASP A 264 15.38 9.70 14.56
CA ASP A 264 16.48 8.76 14.65
C ASP A 264 16.99 8.64 16.09
N GLY A 265 17.98 7.77 16.31
CA GLY A 265 18.68 7.62 17.59
C GLY A 265 20.00 8.39 17.61
N SER A 266 20.13 9.43 16.77
CA SER A 266 21.38 10.20 16.67
C SER A 266 21.57 11.08 17.91
N SER A 267 22.82 11.44 18.23
CA SER A 267 23.13 12.30 19.37
C SER A 267 22.41 13.64 19.24
N GLY A 268 21.63 14.02 20.27
CA GLY A 268 20.86 15.27 20.28
C GLY A 268 19.46 15.17 19.68
N SER A 269 19.12 14.07 18.99
CA SER A 269 17.75 13.76 18.62
C SER A 269 16.97 13.24 19.84
N PHE A 270 15.69 13.58 19.92
CA PHE A 270 14.79 13.11 20.99
C PHE A 270 13.52 12.45 20.44
N GLY A 271 13.25 12.57 19.13
CA GLY A 271 12.00 12.13 18.53
C GLY A 271 11.75 10.64 18.66
N GLN A 272 12.79 9.80 18.54
CA GLN A 272 12.63 8.35 18.72
C GLN A 272 12.09 7.99 20.11
N ALA A 273 12.61 8.64 21.16
CA ALA A 273 12.19 8.39 22.53
C ALA A 273 10.75 8.86 22.77
N TRP A 274 10.38 10.02 22.22
CA TRP A 274 9.02 10.57 22.31
C TRP A 274 7.99 9.70 21.58
N VAL A 275 8.31 9.24 20.37
CA VAL A 275 7.45 8.30 19.61
C VAL A 275 7.23 7.01 20.38
N ARG A 276 8.28 6.43 21.00
CA ARG A 276 8.14 5.24 21.85
C ARG A 276 7.21 5.49 23.06
N ARG A 277 7.18 6.72 23.59
CA ARG A 277 6.31 7.14 24.69
C ARG A 277 4.91 7.59 24.26
N GLY A 278 4.56 7.44 22.98
CA GLY A 278 3.21 7.70 22.48
C GLY A 278 2.95 9.17 22.18
N VAL A 279 4.02 9.96 21.95
CA VAL A 279 3.90 11.31 21.39
C VAL A 279 4.36 11.24 19.94
N VAL A 280 3.41 11.15 19.01
CA VAL A 280 3.65 10.87 17.59
C VAL A 280 3.00 11.94 16.70
N ARG A 281 1.80 12.39 17.06
CA ARG A 281 0.98 13.33 16.28
C ARG A 281 0.74 14.63 17.04
N ILE A 282 0.32 15.68 16.34
CA ILE A 282 -0.06 16.97 16.96
C ILE A 282 -1.17 16.76 18.01
N SER A 283 -2.12 15.87 17.75
CA SER A 283 -3.19 15.50 18.69
C SER A 283 -2.69 14.99 20.06
N ASP A 284 -1.46 14.46 20.12
CA ASP A 284 -0.90 13.98 21.38
C ASP A 284 -0.51 15.14 22.30
N LEU A 285 -0.23 16.33 21.74
CA LEU A 285 0.14 17.55 22.44
C LEU A 285 -0.96 18.62 22.47
N TRP A 286 -2.05 18.43 21.72
CA TRP A 286 -3.18 19.36 21.67
C TRP A 286 -4.36 18.86 22.51
N SER A 287 -5.03 19.76 23.23
CA SER A 287 -6.25 19.49 23.98
C SER A 287 -7.44 20.07 23.22
N THR A 288 -8.32 19.20 22.73
CA THR A 288 -9.57 19.60 22.08
C THR A 288 -10.52 20.31 23.06
N LEU A 289 -10.47 19.97 24.34
CA LEU A 289 -11.26 20.61 25.39
C LEU A 289 -10.80 22.05 25.66
N LEU A 290 -9.49 22.28 25.73
CA LEU A 290 -8.93 23.61 26.00
C LEU A 290 -8.85 24.48 24.73
N GLY A 291 -8.98 23.87 23.54
CA GLY A 291 -8.70 24.56 22.28
C GLY A 291 -7.26 25.06 22.18
N GLY A 292 -6.31 24.33 22.79
CA GLY A 292 -4.92 24.76 22.94
C GLY A 292 -3.95 23.63 23.22
N TRP A 293 -2.66 23.96 23.36
CA TRP A 293 -1.63 23.01 23.75
C TRP A 293 -1.89 22.46 25.16
N LYS A 294 -1.70 21.15 25.35
CA LYS A 294 -1.75 20.53 26.67
C LYS A 294 -0.71 21.18 27.58
N PRO A 295 -1.07 21.52 28.83
CA PRO A 295 -0.12 21.97 29.82
C PRO A 295 1.05 21.00 29.96
N LEU A 296 2.25 21.53 30.18
CA LEU A 296 3.46 20.73 30.29
C LEU A 296 3.37 19.68 31.41
N ASP A 297 2.62 19.96 32.47
CA ASP A 297 2.39 19.04 33.59
C ASP A 297 1.56 17.80 33.21
N GLU A 298 0.77 17.85 32.14
CA GLU A 298 0.08 16.69 31.58
C GLU A 298 1.00 15.85 30.67
N VAL A 299 1.96 16.50 29.99
CA VAL A 299 2.88 15.85 29.05
C VAL A 299 4.08 15.22 29.76
N LYS A 300 4.62 15.87 30.81
CA LYS A 300 5.77 15.41 31.60
C LYS A 300 5.60 13.96 32.14
N PRO A 301 4.44 13.55 32.68
CA PRO A 301 4.22 12.17 33.14
C PRO A 301 4.38 11.10 32.04
N LEU A 302 3.93 11.38 30.81
CA LEU A 302 4.06 10.47 29.67
C LEU A 302 5.53 10.26 29.28
N LEU A 303 6.34 11.30 29.45
CA LEU A 303 7.74 11.36 29.07
C LEU A 303 8.70 11.12 30.26
N ARG A 304 8.22 10.47 31.33
CA ARG A 304 9.01 10.21 32.54
C ARG A 304 10.34 9.53 32.20
N GLY A 305 11.42 10.10 32.73
CA GLY A 305 12.80 9.62 32.56
C GLY A 305 13.53 10.18 31.34
N LEU A 306 12.85 10.96 30.49
CA LEU A 306 13.50 11.73 29.43
C LEU A 306 14.03 13.05 29.99
N GLN A 307 15.16 13.51 29.47
CA GLN A 307 15.78 14.77 29.84
C GLN A 307 15.26 15.91 28.96
N ARG A 308 15.36 17.16 29.44
CA ARG A 308 15.05 18.38 28.68
C ARG A 308 13.66 18.39 28.04
N VAL A 309 12.68 17.74 28.69
CA VAL A 309 11.31 17.59 28.16
C VAL A 309 10.67 18.96 27.86
N GLU A 310 10.86 19.93 28.75
CA GLU A 310 10.31 21.28 28.63
C GLU A 310 10.85 22.02 27.40
N GLU A 311 12.16 22.00 27.21
CA GLU A 311 12.80 22.60 26.04
C GLU A 311 12.35 21.93 24.74
N HIS A 312 12.32 20.60 24.72
CA HIS A 312 11.90 19.84 23.53
C HIS A 312 10.42 20.06 23.19
N TRP A 313 9.56 20.18 24.21
CA TRP A 313 8.15 20.55 24.05
C TRP A 313 8.00 21.93 23.42
N GLY A 314 8.71 22.94 23.96
CA GLY A 314 8.73 24.29 23.40
C GLY A 314 9.25 24.32 21.96
N ARG A 315 10.33 23.56 21.68
CA ARG A 315 10.89 23.41 20.33
C ARG A 315 9.86 22.85 19.35
N ILE A 316 9.14 21.78 19.71
CA ILE A 316 8.09 21.20 18.87
C ILE A 316 7.00 22.24 18.57
N ILE A 317 6.45 22.90 19.59
CA ILE A 317 5.37 23.87 19.39
C ILE A 317 5.83 25.05 18.53
N SER A 318 7.06 25.51 18.72
CA SER A 318 7.65 26.58 17.90
C SER A 318 7.83 26.17 16.44
N ALA A 319 8.14 24.89 16.18
CA ALA A 319 8.36 24.33 14.85
C ALA A 319 7.07 24.09 14.05
N ILE A 320 5.91 24.07 14.70
CA ILE A 320 4.63 23.90 14.02
C ILE A 320 4.29 25.18 13.22
N PRO A 321 3.99 25.05 11.92
CA PRO A 321 3.70 26.20 11.05
C PRO A 321 2.58 27.10 11.59
N GLN A 322 2.69 28.41 11.33
CA GLN A 322 1.72 29.38 11.83
C GLN A 322 0.35 29.19 11.20
N GLU A 323 0.30 28.85 9.91
CA GLU A 323 -0.93 28.51 9.19
C GLU A 323 -1.68 27.34 9.84
N TRP A 324 -0.98 26.34 10.36
CA TRP A 324 -1.60 25.22 11.07
C TRP A 324 -2.13 25.65 12.44
N LYS A 325 -1.43 26.55 13.13
CA LYS A 325 -1.92 27.14 14.40
C LYS A 325 -3.20 27.96 14.18
N VAL A 326 -3.32 28.66 13.05
CA VAL A 326 -4.55 29.36 12.66
C VAL A 326 -5.69 28.36 12.42
N ILE A 327 -5.44 27.27 11.68
CA ILE A 327 -6.43 26.20 11.47
C ILE A 327 -6.86 25.53 12.79
N LEU A 328 -5.93 25.39 13.75
CA LEU A 328 -6.23 24.81 15.07
C LEU A 328 -7.01 25.76 15.98
N GLY A 329 -6.91 27.07 15.75
CA GLY A 329 -7.55 28.10 16.55
C GLY A 329 -9.08 28.14 16.39
N PRO A 330 -9.77 28.93 17.22
CA PRO A 330 -11.23 29.05 17.17
C PRO A 330 -11.76 29.63 15.85
N GLU A 331 -10.91 30.33 15.10
CA GLU A 331 -11.22 30.89 13.78
C GLU A 331 -11.03 29.88 12.62
N GLY A 332 -10.45 28.70 12.90
CA GLY A 332 -10.24 27.66 11.91
C GLY A 332 -11.58 27.15 11.37
N LEU A 333 -11.92 27.57 10.15
CA LEU A 333 -13.09 27.06 9.43
C LEU A 333 -12.67 25.98 8.46
N ASP A 334 -13.23 24.79 8.63
CA ASP A 334 -13.05 23.70 7.69
C ASP A 334 -13.65 24.07 6.32
N PRO A 335 -12.97 23.75 5.20
CA PRO A 335 -13.44 24.10 3.87
C PRO A 335 -14.71 23.32 3.46
N ALA A 336 -15.41 23.87 2.45
CA ALA A 336 -16.46 23.15 1.73
C ALA A 336 -15.94 21.82 1.17
N GLY A 337 -16.81 20.81 1.15
CA GLY A 337 -16.52 19.43 0.79
C GLY A 337 -16.06 18.55 1.94
N THR A 338 -15.87 19.09 3.15
CA THR A 338 -15.50 18.32 4.34
C THR A 338 -16.66 17.45 4.83
N TRP A 339 -16.34 16.22 5.25
CA TRP A 339 -17.31 15.22 5.68
C TRP A 339 -17.32 15.04 7.19
N TYR A 340 -18.50 14.85 7.78
CA TYR A 340 -18.68 14.75 9.24
C TYR A 340 -19.62 13.61 9.63
N ILE A 341 -19.42 13.11 10.85
CA ILE A 341 -20.25 12.10 11.51
C ILE A 341 -21.14 12.84 12.53
N PRO A 342 -22.46 12.94 12.30
CA PRO A 342 -23.35 13.64 13.22
C PRO A 342 -23.42 12.92 14.58
N LYS A 343 -23.31 13.67 15.68
CA LYS A 343 -23.39 13.11 17.05
C LYS A 343 -24.82 12.80 17.50
N GLN A 344 -25.80 13.56 17.01
CA GLN A 344 -27.16 13.57 17.53
C GLN A 344 -28.16 12.75 16.69
N GLU A 345 -27.74 12.21 15.55
CA GLU A 345 -28.65 11.46 14.70
C GLU A 345 -28.92 10.07 15.25
N ARG A 346 -30.20 9.70 15.26
CA ARG A 346 -30.64 8.33 15.61
C ARG A 346 -30.32 7.32 14.51
N GLU A 347 -30.03 7.79 13.30
CA GLU A 347 -29.74 6.93 12.15
C GLU A 347 -28.24 6.61 12.10
N GLU A 348 -27.89 5.38 12.46
CA GLU A 348 -26.53 4.88 12.25
C GLU A 348 -26.18 4.89 10.76
N GLY A 349 -24.96 5.32 10.45
CA GLY A 349 -24.46 5.30 9.08
C GLY A 349 -24.72 6.57 8.27
N THR A 350 -25.20 7.65 8.87
CA THR A 350 -25.31 8.94 8.19
C THR A 350 -24.01 9.73 8.24
N LEU A 351 -23.71 10.44 7.15
CA LEU A 351 -22.66 11.44 7.06
C LEU A 351 -23.20 12.76 6.54
N TRP A 352 -22.56 13.86 6.92
CA TRP A 352 -22.82 15.19 6.40
C TRP A 352 -21.65 15.67 5.55
N LYS A 353 -21.89 16.10 4.31
CA LYS A 353 -20.92 16.81 3.47
C LYS A 353 -21.23 18.30 3.53
N VAL A 354 -20.30 19.11 4.02
CA VAL A 354 -20.49 20.57 4.06
C VAL A 354 -20.42 21.12 2.64
N LEU A 355 -21.44 21.85 2.21
CA LEU A 355 -21.45 22.56 0.92
C LEU A 355 -20.93 23.98 1.06
N GLU A 356 -21.40 24.71 2.08
CA GLU A 356 -20.95 26.07 2.38
C GLU A 356 -21.26 26.45 3.83
N ILE A 357 -20.54 27.43 4.34
CA ILE A 357 -20.82 28.10 5.62
C ILE A 357 -21.52 29.41 5.28
N LEU A 358 -22.75 29.58 5.74
CA LEU A 358 -23.57 30.76 5.51
C LEU A 358 -23.09 31.93 6.38
N PRO A 359 -23.37 33.20 6.01
CA PRO A 359 -23.00 34.38 6.81
C PRO A 359 -23.57 34.36 8.24
N SER A 360 -24.66 33.65 8.48
CA SER A 360 -25.24 33.46 9.82
C SER A 360 -24.46 32.49 10.71
N GLY A 361 -23.42 31.82 10.19
CA GLY A 361 -22.69 30.74 10.85
C GLY A 361 -23.32 29.35 10.69
N PHE A 362 -24.51 29.26 10.08
CA PHE A 362 -25.15 27.98 9.76
C PHE A 362 -24.42 27.29 8.60
N ARG A 363 -24.55 25.97 8.52
CA ARG A 363 -23.89 25.19 7.48
C ARG A 363 -24.93 24.53 6.60
N ARG A 364 -24.83 24.77 5.28
CA ARG A 364 -25.59 24.00 4.29
C ARG A 364 -24.83 22.70 4.04
N ILE A 365 -25.53 21.58 4.17
CA ILE A 365 -24.96 20.24 4.09
C ILE A 365 -25.72 19.37 3.09
N GLU A 366 -25.05 18.36 2.55
CA GLU A 366 -25.71 17.18 2.00
C GLU A 366 -25.69 16.07 3.04
N ARG A 367 -26.82 15.39 3.23
CA ARG A 367 -26.93 14.19 4.06
C ARG A 367 -26.76 12.96 3.17
N TRP A 368 -25.92 12.04 3.62
CA TRP A 368 -25.57 10.82 2.91
C TRP A 368 -25.74 9.61 3.82
N ARG A 369 -26.30 8.52 3.30
CA ARG A 369 -26.51 7.28 4.04
C ARG A 369 -25.52 6.22 3.56
N CYS A 370 -24.92 5.51 4.51
CA CYS A 370 -24.00 4.43 4.26
C CYS A 370 -24.74 3.09 4.09
N GLU A 371 -24.63 2.50 2.90
CA GLU A 371 -25.32 1.28 2.51
C GLU A 371 -24.38 0.08 2.42
N GLY A 372 -24.79 -1.02 3.07
CA GLY A 372 -24.18 -2.34 2.95
C GLY A 372 -22.73 -2.45 3.46
N PRO A 373 -22.13 -3.65 3.40
CA PRO A 373 -20.77 -3.92 3.90
C PRO A 373 -19.69 -3.22 3.06
N ALA A 374 -20.05 -2.69 1.90
CA ALA A 374 -19.14 -1.97 1.02
C ALA A 374 -18.92 -0.52 1.44
N ASN A 375 -19.68 -0.02 2.43
CA ASN A 375 -19.66 1.38 2.90
C ASN A 375 -19.96 2.40 1.80
N ILE A 376 -20.78 2.03 0.82
CA ILE A 376 -21.10 2.92 -0.30
C ILE A 376 -22.09 3.97 0.23
N LEU A 377 -21.86 5.23 -0.14
CA LEU A 377 -22.71 6.33 0.27
C LEU A 377 -23.72 6.65 -0.83
N SER A 378 -24.98 6.80 -0.43
CA SER A 378 -26.06 7.33 -1.26
C SER A 378 -26.50 8.69 -0.72
N ARG A 379 -26.64 9.68 -1.60
CA ARG A 379 -27.13 11.01 -1.22
C ARG A 379 -28.61 10.89 -0.86
N VAL A 380 -28.98 11.42 0.31
CA VAL A 380 -30.36 11.43 0.80
C VAL A 380 -31.02 12.76 0.46
N GLU A 381 -30.51 13.85 1.02
CA GLU A 381 -31.11 15.18 0.89
C GLU A 381 -30.07 16.29 1.10
N GLU A 382 -30.47 17.53 0.82
CA GLU A 382 -29.76 18.73 1.24
C GLU A 382 -30.50 19.35 2.43
N ASP A 383 -29.75 19.83 3.43
CA ASP A 383 -30.30 20.40 4.66
C ASP A 383 -29.45 21.58 5.15
N THR A 384 -29.99 22.39 6.06
CA THR A 384 -29.26 23.46 6.74
C THR A 384 -29.26 23.22 8.24
N THR A 385 -28.09 22.97 8.80
CA THR A 385 -27.96 22.75 10.25
C THR A 385 -27.66 24.05 10.99
N LEU A 386 -28.49 24.31 12.01
CA LEU A 386 -28.38 25.46 12.90
C LEU A 386 -27.41 25.20 14.07
N LEU A 387 -27.27 23.92 14.46
CA LEU A 387 -26.45 23.50 15.59
C LEU A 387 -25.23 22.71 15.09
N TRP A 388 -24.03 23.17 15.45
CA TRP A 388 -22.79 22.52 15.08
C TRP A 388 -21.96 22.17 16.30
N ASP A 389 -22.25 21.01 16.88
CA ASP A 389 -21.58 20.49 18.09
C ASP A 389 -20.19 19.90 17.81
N ASN A 390 -19.47 20.49 16.85
CA ASN A 390 -18.17 20.01 16.36
C ASN A 390 -18.20 18.47 16.14
N PRO A 391 -19.02 17.99 15.18
CA PRO A 391 -19.05 16.58 14.84
C PRO A 391 -17.66 16.12 14.38
N ALA A 392 -17.36 14.83 14.58
CA ALA A 392 -16.06 14.30 14.17
C ALA A 392 -16.00 14.21 12.64
N GLN A 393 -14.84 14.47 12.03
CA GLN A 393 -14.69 14.37 10.59
C GLN A 393 -14.65 12.91 10.15
N ALA A 394 -15.13 12.64 8.94
CA ALA A 394 -15.03 11.36 8.27
C ALA A 394 -14.15 11.48 7.03
N ARG A 395 -13.51 10.37 6.64
CA ARG A 395 -12.87 10.28 5.32
C ARG A 395 -13.77 9.54 4.34
N VAL A 396 -14.07 10.20 3.23
CA VAL A 396 -14.77 9.62 2.09
C VAL A 396 -13.83 9.58 0.90
N LEU A 397 -13.76 8.42 0.23
CA LEU A 397 -13.05 8.26 -1.03
C LEU A 397 -14.06 8.21 -2.18
N GLU A 398 -13.85 9.05 -3.18
CA GLU A 398 -14.62 9.05 -4.42
C GLU A 398 -13.85 8.25 -5.48
N VAL A 399 -14.37 7.08 -5.84
CA VAL A 399 -13.75 6.20 -6.83
C VAL A 399 -14.57 6.25 -8.11
N ARG A 400 -13.91 6.47 -9.25
CA ARG A 400 -14.57 6.37 -10.55
C ARG A 400 -15.01 4.93 -10.80
N GLY A 401 -16.31 4.74 -10.95
CA GLY A 401 -16.91 3.45 -11.29
C GLY A 401 -16.60 3.04 -12.73
N LYS A 402 -17.07 1.84 -13.12
CA LYS A 402 -16.91 1.33 -14.49
C LYS A 402 -17.60 2.21 -15.53
N LYS A 403 -18.68 2.88 -15.14
CA LYS A 403 -19.32 3.90 -15.96
C LYS A 403 -18.57 5.22 -15.71
N PRO A 404 -18.08 5.90 -16.77
CA PRO A 404 -17.28 7.11 -16.60
C PRO A 404 -18.01 8.26 -15.87
N SER A 405 -19.33 8.22 -15.79
CA SER A 405 -20.16 9.20 -15.06
C SER A 405 -20.49 8.81 -13.62
N ALA A 406 -20.25 7.57 -13.19
CA ALA A 406 -20.63 7.12 -11.86
C ALA A 406 -19.45 7.26 -10.89
N LEU A 407 -19.49 8.29 -10.04
CA LEU A 407 -18.62 8.38 -8.87
C LEU A 407 -19.21 7.56 -7.74
N ILE A 408 -18.42 6.64 -7.18
CA ILE A 408 -18.80 5.83 -6.02
C ILE A 408 -18.10 6.43 -4.81
N SER A 409 -18.87 7.02 -3.91
CA SER A 409 -18.38 7.54 -2.64
C SER A 409 -18.38 6.44 -1.58
N THR A 410 -17.25 6.24 -0.90
CA THR A 410 -17.10 5.20 0.13
C THR A 410 -16.60 5.79 1.44
N TRP A 411 -17.27 5.52 2.55
CA TRP A 411 -16.80 5.90 3.88
C TRP A 411 -15.70 4.93 4.37
N VAL A 412 -14.50 5.46 4.57
CA VAL A 412 -13.33 4.70 5.04
C VAL A 412 -13.51 4.31 6.51
N GLY A 413 -13.38 3.03 6.81
CA GLY A 413 -13.41 2.47 8.17
C GLY A 413 -14.74 2.49 8.91
N ARG A 414 -15.73 3.30 8.48
CA ARG A 414 -16.86 3.73 9.32
C ARG A 414 -16.42 4.37 10.64
N LEU A 415 -15.29 5.07 10.60
CA LEU A 415 -14.67 5.66 11.78
C LEU A 415 -14.45 7.15 11.57
N PRO A 416 -14.38 7.93 12.67
CA PRO A 416 -13.81 9.27 12.67
C PRO A 416 -12.39 9.28 12.07
N LEU A 417 -12.03 10.39 11.44
CA LEU A 417 -10.71 10.61 10.83
C LEU A 417 -9.58 10.45 11.87
N SER A 418 -9.77 10.94 13.09
CA SER A 418 -8.89 10.79 14.26
C SER A 418 -8.69 9.34 14.70
N GLN A 419 -9.59 8.44 14.34
CA GLN A 419 -9.52 7.01 14.66
C GLN A 419 -9.01 6.17 13.49
N LEU A 420 -8.78 6.76 12.32
CA LEU A 420 -8.18 6.04 11.20
C LEU A 420 -6.71 5.71 11.50
N CYS A 421 -6.34 4.47 11.21
CA CYS A 421 -4.95 4.00 11.29
C CYS A 421 -4.05 4.84 10.37
N ILE A 422 -4.51 5.05 9.13
CA ILE A 422 -3.85 5.84 8.09
C ILE A 422 -4.96 6.57 7.33
N ASP A 423 -4.78 7.88 7.11
CA ASP A 423 -5.65 8.62 6.19
C ASP A 423 -5.24 8.35 4.73
N PRO A 424 -6.07 7.68 3.92
CA PRO A 424 -5.76 7.36 2.52
C PRO A 424 -5.66 8.58 1.60
N SER A 425 -6.06 9.77 2.06
CA SER A 425 -5.99 11.02 1.28
C SER A 425 -4.82 11.93 1.66
N ALA A 426 -4.16 11.66 2.79
CA ALA A 426 -3.07 12.50 3.30
C ALA A 426 -1.75 12.31 2.53
N TRP A 427 -1.61 11.19 1.83
CA TRP A 427 -0.38 10.81 1.15
C TRP A 427 -0.65 10.48 -0.31
N SER A 428 0.29 10.87 -1.15
CA SER A 428 0.32 10.51 -2.56
C SER A 428 1.76 10.23 -2.96
N TRP A 429 1.90 9.63 -4.13
CA TRP A 429 3.18 9.59 -4.78
C TRP A 429 3.23 10.62 -5.91
N ALA A 430 4.35 11.32 -6.02
CA ALA A 430 4.59 12.33 -7.04
C ALA A 430 4.27 11.81 -8.45
N PRO A 431 3.69 12.68 -9.31
CA PRO A 431 3.50 12.36 -10.71
C PRO A 431 4.87 12.15 -11.35
N LYS A 432 4.93 11.23 -12.30
CA LYS A 432 6.11 11.08 -13.15
C LYS A 432 6.01 12.07 -14.31
N PRO A 433 7.11 12.36 -15.02
CA PRO A 433 7.06 13.21 -16.21
C PRO A 433 6.06 12.73 -17.28
N GLU A 434 5.80 11.42 -17.34
CA GLU A 434 4.82 10.80 -18.26
C GLU A 434 3.38 10.80 -17.70
N ASP A 435 3.21 10.93 -16.38
CA ASP A 435 1.91 10.82 -15.71
C ASP A 435 1.35 12.22 -15.43
N GLN A 436 0.12 12.50 -15.84
CA GLN A 436 -0.50 13.82 -15.61
C GLN A 436 -0.93 14.06 -14.15
N ALA A 437 -1.11 12.99 -13.37
CA ALA A 437 -1.65 13.07 -12.01
C ALA A 437 -0.78 12.31 -10.99
N SER A 438 -0.75 12.82 -9.76
CA SER A 438 -0.21 12.08 -8.62
C SER A 438 -1.07 10.84 -8.36
N LEU A 439 -0.46 9.78 -7.83
CA LEU A 439 -1.20 8.59 -7.41
C LEU A 439 -1.54 8.77 -5.93
N GLY A 440 -2.82 8.87 -5.56
CA GLY A 440 -3.22 8.91 -4.16
C GLY A 440 -2.95 7.57 -3.45
N LEU A 441 -2.70 7.61 -2.14
CA LEU A 441 -2.56 6.40 -1.32
C LEU A 441 -3.82 5.51 -1.43
N GLY A 442 -5.00 6.13 -1.40
CA GLY A 442 -6.28 5.45 -1.57
C GLY A 442 -6.50 4.81 -2.95
N GLU A 443 -5.84 5.32 -3.99
CA GLU A 443 -5.97 4.87 -5.38
C GLU A 443 -4.98 3.76 -5.75
N TYR A 444 -4.08 3.41 -4.82
CA TYR A 444 -3.06 2.42 -5.09
C TYR A 444 -3.69 1.04 -5.39
N SER A 445 -3.25 0.47 -6.50
CA SER A 445 -3.48 -0.92 -6.85
C SER A 445 -2.14 -1.64 -7.07
N VAL A 446 -2.12 -2.96 -6.99
CA VAL A 446 -0.92 -3.76 -7.32
C VAL A 446 -0.43 -3.46 -8.73
N ALA A 447 -1.34 -3.20 -9.68
CA ALA A 447 -1.00 -2.80 -11.03
C ALA A 447 -0.32 -1.43 -11.05
N ALA A 448 -0.89 -0.42 -10.38
CA ALA A 448 -0.29 0.91 -10.27
C ALA A 448 1.08 0.85 -9.59
N GLY A 449 1.21 0.11 -8.49
CA GLY A 449 2.48 -0.13 -7.81
C GLY A 449 3.54 -0.82 -8.68
N TYR A 450 3.13 -1.80 -9.48
CA TYR A 450 4.00 -2.46 -10.45
C TYR A 450 4.49 -1.48 -11.52
N GLN A 451 3.56 -0.71 -12.13
CA GLN A 451 3.92 0.35 -13.07
C GLN A 451 4.86 1.36 -12.42
N ARG A 452 4.62 1.74 -11.15
CA ARG A 452 5.51 2.66 -10.43
C ARG A 452 6.96 2.16 -10.41
N GLN A 453 7.16 0.87 -10.15
CA GLN A 453 8.49 0.26 -10.10
C GLN A 453 9.15 0.12 -11.49
N LEU A 454 8.38 0.04 -12.59
CA LEU A 454 8.95 -0.08 -13.93
C LEU A 454 9.73 1.17 -14.37
N HIS A 455 9.43 2.35 -13.86
CA HIS A 455 10.14 3.57 -14.29
C HIS A 455 11.46 3.77 -13.56
N LYS A 456 11.74 2.97 -12.52
CA LYS A 456 13.10 2.90 -11.95
C LYS A 456 14.05 2.11 -12.85
N LEU A 457 13.55 1.58 -13.97
CA LEU A 457 14.36 0.86 -14.92
C LEU A 457 15.02 1.80 -15.89
N LYS A 458 16.26 1.43 -16.19
CA LYS A 458 16.99 1.89 -17.36
C LYS A 458 16.11 1.70 -18.60
N THR A 459 16.17 2.62 -19.56
CA THR A 459 15.50 2.41 -20.86
C THR A 459 16.04 1.15 -21.54
N PRO A 460 15.32 0.54 -22.50
CA PRO A 460 15.83 -0.58 -23.27
C PRO A 460 17.22 -0.31 -23.84
N ALA A 461 17.45 0.88 -24.40
CA ALA A 461 18.77 1.33 -24.86
C ALA A 461 19.81 1.31 -23.74
N GLN A 462 19.51 1.85 -22.55
CA GLN A 462 20.41 1.84 -21.40
C GLN A 462 20.69 0.43 -20.83
N VAL A 463 19.83 -0.55 -21.10
CA VAL A 463 20.04 -1.97 -20.74
C VAL A 463 20.86 -2.68 -21.80
N ASP A 464 20.55 -2.45 -23.08
CA ASP A 464 21.08 -3.23 -24.19
C ASP A 464 22.41 -2.67 -24.70
N ILE A 465 22.62 -1.34 -24.73
CA ILE A 465 23.89 -0.73 -25.19
C ILE A 465 25.10 -1.26 -24.42
N PRO A 466 25.14 -1.26 -23.07
CA PRO A 466 26.30 -1.79 -22.35
C PRO A 466 26.54 -3.28 -22.61
N ARG A 467 25.50 -4.04 -22.95
CA ARG A 467 25.62 -5.47 -23.26
C ARG A 467 26.19 -5.70 -24.64
N TRP A 468 25.72 -4.94 -25.63
CA TRP A 468 26.26 -4.98 -26.98
C TRP A 468 27.70 -4.45 -27.01
N GLN A 469 27.98 -3.36 -26.28
CA GLN A 469 29.33 -2.81 -26.12
C GLN A 469 30.33 -3.83 -25.55
N ALA A 470 29.88 -4.78 -24.73
CA ALA A 470 30.74 -5.82 -24.16
C ALA A 470 31.11 -6.92 -25.17
N VAL A 471 30.42 -7.01 -26.30
CA VAL A 471 30.62 -8.03 -27.34
C VAL A 471 31.06 -7.40 -28.67
N TRP A 472 30.83 -6.10 -28.84
CA TRP A 472 31.06 -5.34 -30.07
C TRP A 472 32.19 -4.33 -29.87
N GLU A 473 33.12 -4.26 -30.83
CA GLU A 473 34.32 -3.41 -30.72
C GLU A 473 34.03 -1.92 -30.95
N GLU A 474 32.96 -1.58 -31.67
CA GLU A 474 32.61 -0.18 -31.93
C GLU A 474 31.95 0.49 -30.71
N ASP A 475 32.18 1.80 -30.55
CA ASP A 475 31.54 2.61 -29.52
C ASP A 475 30.05 2.87 -29.83
N LEU A 476 29.18 2.34 -28.98
CA LEU A 476 27.72 2.44 -29.03
C LEU A 476 27.18 3.53 -28.09
N SER A 477 28.03 4.38 -27.51
CA SER A 477 27.60 5.44 -26.58
C SER A 477 26.54 6.38 -27.18
N ASN A 478 26.60 6.61 -28.50
CA ASN A 478 25.64 7.44 -29.23
C ASN A 478 24.51 6.65 -29.92
N ALA A 479 24.38 5.35 -29.63
CA ALA A 479 23.41 4.48 -30.30
C ALA A 479 21.98 4.59 -29.73
N ALA A 480 21.79 5.23 -28.56
CA ALA A 480 20.48 5.25 -27.88
C ALA A 480 19.33 5.81 -28.76
N PRO A 481 19.46 6.97 -29.43
CA PRO A 481 18.38 7.48 -30.28
C PRO A 481 18.10 6.56 -31.48
N LYS A 482 19.14 5.91 -32.03
CA LYS A 482 18.99 4.95 -33.13
C LYS A 482 18.24 3.69 -32.67
N PHE A 483 18.52 3.23 -31.45
CA PHE A 483 17.86 2.06 -30.86
C PHE A 483 16.37 2.34 -30.59
N GLU A 484 16.05 3.52 -30.06
CA GLU A 484 14.67 3.94 -29.82
C GLU A 484 13.89 4.07 -31.13
N LYS A 485 14.48 4.69 -32.16
CA LYS A 485 13.88 4.81 -33.50
C LYS A 485 13.66 3.43 -34.15
N LEU A 486 14.63 2.53 -34.04
CA LEU A 486 14.49 1.16 -34.56
C LEU A 486 13.30 0.46 -33.90
N TRP A 487 13.14 0.63 -32.59
CA TRP A 487 12.05 0.01 -31.87
C TRP A 487 10.68 0.59 -32.24
N GLU A 488 10.61 1.91 -32.42
CA GLU A 488 9.42 2.57 -32.93
C GLU A 488 8.98 1.96 -34.27
N VAL A 489 9.92 1.78 -35.20
CA VAL A 489 9.66 1.11 -36.49
C VAL A 489 9.19 -0.34 -36.29
N LEU A 490 9.87 -1.13 -35.45
CA LEU A 490 9.48 -2.52 -35.18
C LEU A 490 8.08 -2.64 -34.58
N SER A 491 7.64 -1.65 -33.80
CA SER A 491 6.30 -1.60 -33.20
C SER A 491 5.18 -1.40 -34.23
N THR A 492 5.51 -0.82 -35.40
CA THR A 492 4.57 -0.63 -36.52
C THR A 492 4.44 -1.85 -37.42
N LEU A 493 5.37 -2.81 -37.33
CA LEU A 493 5.30 -4.02 -38.14
C LEU A 493 4.07 -4.85 -37.75
N PRO A 494 3.32 -5.38 -38.73
CA PRO A 494 2.13 -6.18 -38.44
C PRO A 494 2.53 -7.39 -37.59
N ASN A 495 1.98 -7.47 -36.38
CA ASN A 495 2.07 -8.68 -35.56
C ASN A 495 1.46 -9.81 -36.38
N GLY A 496 2.25 -10.82 -36.77
CA GLY A 496 1.87 -11.93 -37.66
C GLY A 496 0.73 -12.85 -37.15
N SER A 497 -0.09 -12.36 -36.23
CA SER A 497 -1.33 -12.95 -35.74
C SER A 497 -2.59 -12.43 -36.43
N THR A 498 -2.53 -11.49 -37.37
CA THR A 498 -3.62 -11.38 -38.35
C THR A 498 -3.53 -12.63 -39.22
N PRO A 499 -4.47 -13.59 -39.11
CA PRO A 499 -4.50 -14.68 -40.07
C PRO A 499 -4.64 -13.99 -41.42
N ALA A 500 -3.64 -14.15 -42.29
CA ALA A 500 -3.81 -13.79 -43.68
C ALA A 500 -5.07 -14.54 -44.13
N SER A 501 -6.16 -13.82 -44.34
CA SER A 501 -7.27 -14.29 -45.14
C SER A 501 -6.68 -14.49 -46.53
N TYR A 502 -6.06 -15.65 -46.75
CA TYR A 502 -5.78 -16.15 -48.06
C TYR A 502 -7.14 -16.38 -48.70
N GLY A 503 -7.64 -15.33 -49.36
CA GLY A 503 -8.66 -15.47 -50.36
C GLY A 503 -8.08 -16.37 -51.44
N CYS A 504 -8.63 -17.58 -51.56
CA CYS A 504 -8.58 -18.33 -52.80
C CYS A 504 -9.19 -17.43 -53.89
N CYS A 505 -8.34 -16.78 -54.68
CA CYS A 505 -8.73 -16.35 -56.01
C CYS A 505 -8.73 -17.61 -56.88
N HIS A 506 -9.93 -17.95 -57.34
CA HIS A 506 -10.18 -18.86 -58.45
C HIS A 506 -9.96 -18.14 -59.78
#